data_AF-A0AAW3YX06-F1
#
_entry.id   AF-A0AAW3YX06-F1
#
_cell.length_a   1.000
_cell.length_b   1.000
_cell.length_c   1.000
_cell.angle_alpha   90.00
_cell.angle_beta   90.00
_cell.angle_gamma   90.00
#
_symmetry.space_group_name_H-M   'P 1'
#
loop_
_entity.id
_entity.type
_entity.pdbx_description
1 polymer ?
#
loop_
_entity_poly.entity_id
_entity_poly.type
_entity_poly.pdbx_seq_one_letter_code
_entity_poly.pdbx_strand_id
1 'polypeptide(L)' 'MTEQLEFFAIPNPCRGICESDSRGFCRGCYRSREERFMWMKLSDSEKRNIFRLCHQRYLRSLKLNEGDENNMPNQPDLF' A
#
# COMPACT_ATOMS: atom_id res chain seq x y z
N MET A 1 8.63 32.76 -1.10
CA MET A 1 8.62 32.06 -2.40
C MET A 1 9.78 31.08 -2.36
N THR A 2 9.52 29.84 -1.95
CA THR A 2 10.53 28.77 -1.89
C THR A 2 9.89 27.53 -2.45
N GLU A 3 9.77 27.50 -3.78
CA GLU A 3 9.60 26.26 -4.52
C GLU A 3 10.94 25.52 -4.44
N GLN A 4 11.21 24.89 -3.29
CA GLN A 4 12.13 23.76 -3.25
C GLN A 4 11.47 22.68 -4.09
N LEU A 5 11.76 22.69 -5.38
CA LEU A 5 11.48 21.59 -6.28
C LEU A 5 12.42 20.46 -5.86
N GLU A 6 12.01 19.72 -4.84
CA GLU A 6 12.71 18.54 -4.36
C GLU A 6 12.73 17.52 -5.50
N PHE A 7 13.85 17.53 -6.22
CA PHE A 7 14.21 16.66 -7.34
C PHE A 7 14.57 15.25 -6.85
N PHE A 8 13.95 14.79 -5.76
CA PHE A 8 14.15 13.45 -5.26
C PHE A 8 13.27 12.51 -6.08
N ALA A 9 13.93 11.64 -6.85
CA ALA A 9 13.26 10.58 -7.58
C ALA A 9 12.35 9.80 -6.63
N ILE A 10 11.09 9.60 -7.03
CA ILE A 10 10.13 8.90 -6.19
C ILE A 10 10.59 7.45 -6.01
N PRO A 11 10.90 7.02 -4.78
CA PRO A 11 11.42 5.68 -4.53
C PRO A 11 10.37 4.62 -4.86
N ASN A 12 10.82 3.40 -5.17
CA ASN A 12 9.91 2.28 -5.39
C ASN A 12 9.33 1.80 -4.04
N PRO A 13 8.00 1.80 -3.82
CA PRO A 13 7.39 1.35 -2.57
C PRO A 13 7.34 -0.18 -2.41
N CYS A 14 8.03 -0.94 -3.27
CA CYS A 14 7.99 -2.39 -3.25
C CYS A 14 8.77 -2.95 -2.05
N ARG A 15 8.10 -3.76 -1.21
CA ARG A 15 8.71 -4.47 -0.06
C ARG A 15 9.20 -5.88 -0.44
N GLY A 16 9.31 -6.20 -1.71
CA GLY A 16 9.70 -7.55 -2.20
C GLY A 16 8.60 -8.62 -2.09
N ILE A 17 7.43 -8.28 -1.54
CA ILE A 17 6.29 -9.19 -1.43
C ILE A 17 5.42 -9.01 -2.67
N CYS A 18 5.42 -9.99 -3.57
CA CYS A 18 4.64 -9.96 -4.82
C CYS A 18 3.35 -10.80 -4.72
N GLU A 19 2.64 -10.69 -3.60
CA GLU A 19 1.39 -11.41 -3.37
C GLU A 19 0.18 -10.50 -3.62
N SER A 20 -0.79 -10.98 -4.41
CA SER A 20 -2.01 -10.24 -4.70
C SER A 20 -3.09 -10.59 -3.68
N ASP A 21 -3.77 -9.57 -3.17
CA ASP A 21 -4.97 -9.72 -2.37
C ASP A 21 -6.18 -10.15 -3.24
N SER A 22 -7.25 -10.60 -2.59
CA SER A 22 -8.56 -10.89 -3.19
C SER A 22 -9.08 -9.79 -4.14
N ARG A 23 -8.70 -8.54 -3.88
CA ARG A 23 -9.09 -7.36 -4.67
C ARG A 23 -8.13 -7.02 -5.82
N GLY A 24 -7.09 -7.81 -6.03
CA GLY A 24 -6.10 -7.61 -7.11
C GLY A 24 -5.02 -6.55 -6.81
N PHE A 25 -4.85 -6.15 -5.55
CA PHE A 25 -3.77 -5.25 -5.10
C PHE A 25 -2.66 -6.03 -4.40
N CYS A 26 -1.42 -5.58 -4.52
CA CYS A 26 -0.30 -6.17 -3.80
C CYS A 26 -0.46 -6.01 -2.28
N ARG A 27 -0.30 -7.08 -1.49
CA ARG A 27 -0.37 -7.01 -0.02
C ARG A 27 0.72 -6.15 0.61
N GLY A 28 1.89 -6.06 -0.03
CA GLY A 28 3.03 -5.30 0.49
C GLY A 28 2.99 -3.81 0.12
N CYS A 29 2.77 -3.50 -1.16
CA CYS A 29 2.85 -2.13 -1.68
C CYS A 29 1.51 -1.52 -2.11
N TYR A 30 0.40 -2.27 -2.02
CA TYR A 30 -0.96 -1.83 -2.34
C TYR A 30 -1.17 -1.35 -3.78
N ARG A 31 -0.20 -1.63 -4.67
CA ARG A 31 -0.29 -1.33 -6.09
C ARG A 31 -1.07 -2.40 -6.83
N SER A 32 -1.82 -2.01 -7.85
CA SER A 32 -2.43 -2.94 -8.80
C SER A 32 -1.36 -3.58 -9.69
N ARG A 33 -1.73 -4.64 -10.40
CA ARG A 33 -0.83 -5.27 -11.39
C ARG A 33 -0.45 -4.31 -12.52
N GLU A 34 -1.40 -3.50 -12.98
CA GLU A 34 -1.20 -2.52 -14.05
C GLU A 34 -0.28 -1.39 -13.61
N GLU A 35 -0.47 -0.85 -12.40
CA GLU A 35 0.39 0.19 -11.81
C GLU A 35 1.85 -0.26 -11.67
N ARG A 36 2.08 -1.55 -11.42
CA ARG A 36 3.44 -2.14 -11.38
C ARG A 36 4.07 -2.21 -12.76
N PHE A 37 3.32 -2.66 -13.75
CA PHE A 37 3.81 -2.81 -15.13
C PHE A 37 4.10 -1.45 -15.77
N MET A 38 3.25 -0.45 -15.53
CA MET A 38 3.41 0.89 -16.08
C MET A 38 4.41 1.76 -15.31
N TRP A 39 4.91 1.35 -14.14
CA TRP A 39 5.72 2.19 -13.25
C TRP A 39 6.87 2.96 -13.93
N MET A 40 7.59 2.29 -14.86
CA MET A 40 8.69 2.91 -15.61
C MET A 40 8.24 3.96 -16.64
N LYS A 41 6.97 3.90 -17.07
CA LYS A 41 6.37 4.80 -18.07
C LYS A 41 5.64 5.98 -17.45
N LEU A 42 5.41 5.96 -16.14
CA LEU A 42 4.64 7.00 -15.45
C LEU A 42 5.48 8.24 -15.16
N SER A 43 4.83 9.40 -15.28
CA SER A 43 5.35 10.70 -14.88
C SER A 43 5.40 10.82 -13.36
N ASP A 44 6.28 11.67 -12.81
CA ASP A 44 6.37 11.85 -11.34
C ASP A 44 5.04 12.23 -10.69
N SER A 45 4.21 13.04 -11.35
CA SER A 45 2.86 13.37 -10.87
C SER A 45 1.96 12.14 -10.75
N GLU A 46 2.00 11.23 -11.71
CA GLU A 46 1.23 9.99 -11.70
C GLU A 46 1.76 9.04 -10.62
N LYS A 47 3.09 8.99 -10.46
CA LYS A 47 3.74 8.21 -9.41
C LYS A 47 3.28 8.69 -8.02
N ARG A 48 3.25 10.00 -7.76
CA ARG A 48 2.72 10.57 -6.50
C ARG A 48 1.25 10.22 -6.30
N ASN A 49 0.44 10.26 -7.36
CA ASN A 49 -0.96 9.87 -7.28
C ASN A 49 -1.12 8.40 -6.87
N ILE A 50 -0.32 7.49 -7.44
CA ILE A 50 -0.36 6.07 -7.05
C ILE A 50 0.05 5.91 -5.59
N PHE A 51 1.06 6.64 -5.10
CA PHE A 51 1.40 6.64 -3.68
C PHE A 51 0.24 7.05 -2.78
N ARG A 52 -0.47 8.13 -3.15
CA ARG A 52 -1.68 8.59 -2.45
C ARG A 52 -2.77 7.50 -2.43
N LEU A 53 -3.00 6.84 -3.57
CA LEU A 53 -3.97 5.74 -3.68
C LEU A 53 -3.55 4.52 -2.86
N CYS A 54 -2.27 4.14 -2.89
CA CYS A 54 -1.74 3.04 -2.10
C CYS A 54 -1.90 3.29 -0.60
N HIS A 55 -1.63 4.51 -0.14
CA HIS A 55 -1.86 4.90 1.24
C HIS A 55 -3.36 4.82 1.62
N GLN A 56 -4.26 5.28 0.75
CA GLN A 56 -5.70 5.16 0.99
C GLN A 56 -6.17 3.69 1.04
N ARG A 57 -5.62 2.82 0.17
CA ARG A 57 -5.88 1.38 0.17
C ARG A 57 -5.37 0.72 1.44
N TYR A 58 -4.18 1.10 1.92
CA TYR A 58 -3.62 0.66 3.20
C TYR A 58 -4.55 1.02 4.37
N LEU A 59 -4.95 2.30 4.49
CA LEU A 59 -5.87 2.75 5.54
C LEU A 59 -7.21 2.00 5.49
N ARG A 60 -7.75 1.72 4.30
CA ARG A 60 -8.96 0.90 4.15
C ARG A 60 -8.73 -0.55 4.58
N SER A 61 -7.55 -1.12 4.35
CA SER A 61 -7.23 -2.47 4.80
C SER A 61 -7.14 -2.55 6.33
N LEU A 62 -6.58 -1.54 7.00
CA LEU A 62 -6.57 -1.47 8.46
C LEU A 62 -7.98 -1.45 9.04
N LYS A 63 -8.87 -0.58 8.52
CA LYS A 63 -10.27 -0.51 8.98
C LYS A 63 -11.06 -1.80 8.81
N LEU A 64 -10.70 -2.64 7.83
CA LEU A 64 -11.31 -3.95 7.65
C LEU A 64 -10.75 -4.97 8.66
N ASN A 65 -9.47 -4.85 9.02
CA ASN A 65 -8.84 -5.69 10.04
C ASN A 65 -9.22 -5.29 11.48
N GLU A 66 -9.50 -4.00 11.74
CA GLU A 66 -10.02 -3.52 13.04
C GLU A 66 -11.40 -4.13 13.39
N GLY A 67 -12.12 -4.66 12.40
CA GLY A 67 -13.34 -5.45 12.59
C GLY A 67 -13.10 -6.92 12.96
N ASP A 68 -11.87 -7.42 12.81
CA ASP A 68 -11.48 -8.81 13.05
C ASP A 68 -10.70 -8.97 14.37
N GLU A 69 -9.96 -7.94 14.81
CA GLU A 69 -9.24 -7.92 16.10
C GLU A 69 -10.16 -7.92 17.34
N ASN A 70 -11.47 -7.72 17.19
CA ASN A 70 -12.45 -7.91 18.27
C ASN A 70 -12.90 -9.37 18.43
N ASN A 71 -12.36 -10.32 17.67
CA ASN A 71 -12.62 -11.75 17.82
C ASN A 71 -11.32 -12.53 18.09
N MET A 72 -10.55 -12.09 19.08
CA MET A 72 -9.60 -12.99 19.73
C MET A 72 -10.40 -13.87 20.71
N PRO A 73 -10.57 -15.19 20.47
CA PRO A 73 -10.99 -16.07 21.55
C PRO A 73 -9.90 -16.00 22.60
N ASN A 74 -10.22 -15.44 23.76
CA ASN A 74 -9.47 -15.66 24.98
C ASN A 74 -9.46 -17.19 25.18
N GLN A 75 -8.39 -17.87 24.75
CA GLN A 75 -8.09 -19.19 25.28
C GLN A 75 -7.51 -18.95 26.66
N PRO A 76 -8.20 -19.31 27.75
CA PRO A 76 -7.56 -19.33 29.05
C PRO A 76 -6.42 -20.35 28.99
N ASP A 77 -5.24 -19.88 29.36
CA ASP A 77 -4.03 -20.68 29.54
C ASP A 77 -4.37 -21.87 30.45
N LEU A 78 -4.21 -23.08 29.92
CA LEU A 78 -4.51 -24.31 30.66
C LEU A 78 -3.21 -25.06 30.92
N PHE A 79 -2.24 -24.44 31.62
CA PHE A 79 -1.21 -25.11 32.41
C PHE A 79 -0.66 -24.21 33.51
#